data_AF-A0A2G2ZRH9-F1
#
_entry.id   AF-A0A2G2ZRH9-F1
#
_cell.length_a   1.000
_cell.length_b   1.000
_cell.length_c   1.000
_cell.angle_alpha   90.00
_cell.angle_beta   90.00
_cell.angle_gamma   90.00
#
_symmetry.space_group_name_H-M   'P 1'
#
loop_
_entity.id
_entity.type
_entity.pdbx_description
1 polymer ?
#
loop_
_entity_poly.entity_id
_entity_poly.type
_entity_poly.pdbx_seq_one_letter_code
_entity_poly.pdbx_strand_id
1 'polypeptide(L)'
;MLKCGGEWSTVADMVHHNQRQEPNPSIRSNGIKNYFKKMPLVDEDQELVLVLSGLWTMAMSQPNDKELPSLGIFECMASLINKGINNKSWLQKNQNIYIPYYAAHIIGSYTMNNVEFAMKALDCGVLVPLLELLKGQMTWVEQRVAIRAIGHLAIYEKTFKGVAIYEEEIVKLAMKLASTCLEVVYKEFVGVKDLNVRLKYHCDLLTRGVRGV
;
A
#
# COMPACT_ATOMS: atom_id res chain seq x y z
N MET A 1 8.14 -18.25 25.88
CA MET A 1 8.59 -16.98 26.47
C MET A 1 9.84 -16.53 25.69
N LEU A 2 9.63 -15.93 24.52
CA LEU A 2 10.69 -15.42 23.66
C LEU A 2 10.79 -13.92 23.90
N LYS A 3 11.99 -13.45 24.22
CA LYS A 3 12.29 -12.07 24.59
C LYS A 3 11.95 -11.13 23.43
N CYS A 4 10.98 -10.25 23.63
CA CYS A 4 10.86 -9.00 22.90
C CYS A 4 11.99 -8.08 23.36
N GLY A 5 12.96 -7.82 22.50
CA GLY A 5 14.07 -6.91 22.80
C GLY A 5 15.05 -6.87 21.64
N GLY A 6 14.99 -5.81 20.86
CA GLY A 6 15.87 -5.57 19.72
C GLY A 6 15.25 -4.64 18.69
N GLU A 7 15.37 -3.33 18.95
CA GLU A 7 15.54 -2.26 17.95
C GLU A 7 14.61 -2.26 16.71
N TRP A 8 13.43 -1.66 16.87
CA TRP A 8 12.62 -1.15 15.75
C TRP A 8 13.06 0.25 15.28
N SER A 9 14.30 0.66 15.59
CA SER A 9 14.80 2.02 15.42
C SER A 9 15.42 2.33 14.05
N THR A 10 15.50 1.39 13.10
CA THR A 10 16.33 1.56 11.90
C THR A 10 15.64 1.39 10.54
N VAL A 11 14.35 1.05 10.47
CA VAL A 11 13.64 0.98 9.16
C VAL A 11 13.32 2.39 8.62
N ALA A 12 13.23 3.39 9.49
CA ALA A 12 13.14 4.80 9.10
C ALA A 12 14.46 5.36 8.56
N ASP A 13 15.60 4.74 8.88
CA ASP A 13 16.95 5.16 8.47
C ASP A 13 17.35 4.65 7.07
N MET A 14 16.50 3.81 6.44
CA MET A 14 16.78 3.11 5.19
C MET A 14 16.07 3.69 3.95
N VAL A 15 15.40 4.85 4.05
CA VAL A 15 15.03 5.62 2.84
C VAL A 15 16.25 6.44 2.42
N HIS A 16 17.22 5.79 1.76
CA HIS A 16 18.50 6.33 1.32
C HIS A 16 19.09 7.39 2.26
N HIS A 17 19.97 6.92 3.14
CA HIS A 17 20.76 7.63 4.16
C HIS A 17 21.16 9.10 3.85
N ASN A 18 21.26 9.50 2.59
CA ASN A 18 21.68 10.84 2.19
C ASN A 18 20.55 11.88 2.10
N GLN A 19 19.28 11.53 1.86
CA GLN A 19 18.26 12.55 1.62
C GLN A 19 17.64 13.12 2.89
N ARG A 20 17.48 12.32 3.95
CA ARG A 20 16.90 12.82 5.23
C ARG A 20 17.91 13.43 6.18
N GLN A 21 19.16 12.96 6.13
CA GLN A 21 20.25 13.53 6.90
C GLN A 21 20.68 14.89 6.34
N GLU A 22 20.20 15.27 5.14
CA GLU A 22 20.41 16.60 4.59
C GLU A 22 19.85 17.67 5.54
N PRO A 23 20.72 18.48 6.17
CA PRO A 23 20.30 19.48 7.15
C PRO A 23 19.50 20.61 6.51
N ASN A 24 19.66 20.87 5.21
CA ASN A 24 18.92 21.91 4.50
C ASN A 24 17.51 21.42 4.12
N PRO A 25 16.43 21.98 4.70
CA PRO A 25 15.07 21.51 4.45
C PRO A 25 14.62 21.62 2.99
N SER A 26 15.13 22.61 2.26
CA SER A 26 14.79 22.83 0.85
C SER A 26 15.44 21.77 -0.04
N ILE A 27 16.72 21.46 0.20
CA ILE A 27 17.45 20.41 -0.53
C ILE A 27 16.82 19.06 -0.24
N ARG A 28 16.54 18.76 1.04
CA ARG A 28 15.85 17.53 1.46
C ARG A 28 14.50 17.36 0.76
N SER A 29 13.65 18.39 0.82
CA SER A 29 12.31 18.36 0.22
C SER A 29 12.37 18.11 -1.29
N ASN A 30 13.28 18.80 -1.99
CA ASN A 30 13.49 18.60 -3.42
C ASN A 30 14.03 17.18 -3.73
N GLY A 31 14.93 16.66 -2.89
CA GLY A 31 15.42 15.28 -2.98
C GLY A 31 14.29 14.26 -2.91
N ILE A 32 13.46 14.35 -1.88
CA ILE A 32 12.32 13.45 -1.65
C ILE A 32 11.30 13.57 -2.80
N LYS A 33 10.96 14.79 -3.21
CA LYS A 33 10.05 15.02 -4.34
C LYS A 33 10.56 14.38 -5.64
N ASN A 34 11.85 14.52 -5.93
CA ASN A 34 12.47 13.90 -7.10
C ASN A 34 12.51 12.38 -6.97
N TYR A 35 12.72 11.87 -5.75
CA TYR A 35 12.69 10.44 -5.47
C TYR A 35 11.30 9.84 -5.73
N PHE A 36 10.22 10.47 -5.23
CA PHE A 36 8.85 10.03 -5.51
C PHE A 36 8.49 10.03 -7.00
N LYS A 37 9.03 10.96 -7.79
CA LYS A 37 8.84 10.95 -9.25
C LYS A 37 9.56 9.80 -9.94
N LYS A 38 10.75 9.44 -9.45
CA LYS A 38 11.60 8.39 -10.06
C LYS A 38 11.24 6.99 -9.57
N MET A 39 10.75 6.85 -8.34
CA MET A 39 10.51 5.57 -7.69
C MET A 39 9.68 4.59 -8.55
N PRO A 40 8.56 5.00 -9.19
CA PRO A 40 7.82 4.09 -10.07
C PRO A 40 8.55 3.75 -11.39
N LEU A 41 9.55 4.52 -11.79
CA LEU A 41 10.25 4.36 -13.07
C LEU A 41 11.47 3.42 -12.98
N VAL A 42 11.93 3.10 -11.76
CA VAL A 42 13.10 2.25 -11.55
C VAL A 42 12.67 0.78 -11.48
N ASP A 43 13.33 -0.08 -12.26
CA ASP A 43 13.03 -1.52 -12.34
C ASP A 43 13.98 -2.40 -11.51
N GLU A 44 15.14 -1.86 -11.12
CA GLU A 44 16.25 -2.62 -10.52
C GLU A 44 16.41 -2.38 -9.00
N ASP A 45 15.53 -1.60 -8.39
CA ASP A 45 15.62 -1.29 -6.95
C ASP A 45 15.20 -2.51 -6.10
N GLN A 46 16.18 -3.17 -5.50
CA GLN A 46 15.96 -4.35 -4.64
C GLN A 46 15.46 -3.98 -3.24
N GLU A 47 15.60 -2.73 -2.82
CA GLU A 47 15.27 -2.25 -1.47
C GLU A 47 13.92 -1.51 -1.42
N LEU A 48 13.24 -1.36 -2.56
CA LEU A 48 11.99 -0.61 -2.68
C LEU A 48 10.91 -1.03 -1.66
N VAL A 49 10.83 -2.33 -1.35
CA VAL A 49 9.90 -2.82 -0.32
C VAL A 49 10.22 -2.32 1.09
N LEU A 50 11.52 -2.19 1.43
CA LEU A 50 11.97 -1.66 2.73
C LEU A 50 11.63 -0.18 2.83
N VAL A 51 11.86 0.56 1.73
CA VAL A 51 11.48 1.97 1.61
C VAL A 51 9.97 2.13 1.84
N LEU A 52 9.13 1.33 1.18
CA LEU A 52 7.67 1.41 1.34
C LEU A 52 7.21 1.00 2.73
N SER A 53 7.83 0.00 3.36
CA SER A 53 7.56 -0.38 4.74
C SER A 53 7.87 0.78 5.71
N GLY A 54 8.99 1.48 5.51
CA GLY A 54 9.34 2.68 6.27
C GLY A 54 8.34 3.83 6.06
N LEU A 55 7.97 4.10 4.80
CA LEU A 55 6.97 5.12 4.46
C LEU A 55 5.59 4.82 5.08
N TRP A 56 5.18 3.55 5.09
CA TRP A 56 3.95 3.14 5.74
C TRP A 56 4.01 3.31 7.26
N THR A 57 5.12 2.89 7.88
CA THR A 57 5.34 3.08 9.33
C THR A 57 5.19 4.55 9.73
N MET A 58 5.74 5.45 8.93
CA MET A 58 5.57 6.89 9.14
C MET A 58 4.14 7.35 8.95
N ALA A 59 3.49 6.94 7.85
CA ALA A 59 2.11 7.31 7.58
C ALA A 59 1.16 6.86 8.71
N MET A 60 1.43 5.70 9.34
CA MET A 60 0.68 5.27 10.51
C MET A 60 1.02 6.06 11.77
N SER A 61 2.30 6.39 11.98
CA SER A 61 2.76 7.06 13.21
C SER A 61 2.38 8.53 13.23
N GLN A 62 2.39 9.19 12.07
CA GLN A 62 2.14 10.62 11.91
C GLN A 62 1.22 10.87 10.69
N PRO A 63 -0.03 10.40 10.72
CA PRO A 63 -0.96 10.47 9.57
C PRO A 63 -1.36 11.90 9.19
N ASN A 64 -1.10 12.88 10.06
CA ASN A 64 -1.38 14.29 9.82
C ASN A 64 -0.13 15.10 9.43
N ASP A 65 1.04 14.46 9.34
CA ASP A 65 2.26 15.12 8.85
C ASP A 65 2.10 15.48 7.38
N LYS A 66 2.40 16.75 7.05
CA LYS A 66 2.18 17.32 5.71
C LYS A 66 3.38 17.14 4.78
N GLU A 67 4.56 16.75 5.26
CA GLU A 67 5.79 16.68 4.48
C GLU A 67 5.60 15.75 3.28
N LEU A 68 5.36 14.46 3.50
CA LEU A 68 5.25 13.50 2.39
C LEU A 68 4.03 13.74 1.49
N PRO A 69 2.82 14.04 2.02
CA PRO A 69 1.70 14.49 1.22
C PRO A 69 2.03 15.70 0.35
N SER A 70 2.76 16.70 0.84
CA SER A 70 3.13 17.89 0.07
C SER A 70 4.11 17.58 -1.06
N LEU A 71 4.91 16.52 -0.95
CA LEU A 71 5.99 16.18 -1.87
C LEU A 71 5.60 15.17 -2.96
N GLY A 72 4.36 14.68 -2.96
CA GLY A 72 3.83 13.83 -4.04
C GLY A 72 3.77 12.34 -3.74
N ILE A 73 3.61 11.97 -2.46
CA ILE A 73 3.45 10.56 -2.05
C ILE A 73 2.24 9.91 -2.74
N PHE A 74 1.13 10.62 -2.94
CA PHE A 74 -0.09 10.04 -3.51
C PHE A 74 0.06 9.65 -4.97
N GLU A 75 0.62 10.52 -5.81
CA GLU A 75 0.92 10.22 -7.21
C GLU A 75 1.92 9.07 -7.33
N CYS A 76 2.92 9.04 -6.44
CA CYS A 76 3.90 7.97 -6.37
C CYS A 76 3.22 6.62 -6.06
N MET A 77 2.40 6.55 -5.01
CA MET A 77 1.71 5.32 -4.61
C MET A 77 0.72 4.85 -5.69
N ALA A 78 -0.06 5.77 -6.29
CA ALA A 78 -0.94 5.46 -7.42
C ALA A 78 -0.17 4.84 -8.60
N SER A 79 0.99 5.41 -8.93
CA SER A 79 1.86 4.92 -10.01
C SER A 79 2.44 3.55 -9.71
N LEU A 80 2.83 3.27 -8.45
CA LEU A 80 3.33 1.96 -8.04
C LEU A 80 2.25 0.88 -8.06
N ILE A 81 1.02 1.20 -7.66
CA ILE A 81 -0.12 0.28 -7.79
C ILE A 81 -0.35 -0.05 -9.28
N ASN A 82 -0.42 0.97 -10.14
CA ASN A 82 -0.58 0.79 -11.58
C ASN A 82 0.56 -0.04 -12.18
N LYS A 83 1.80 0.19 -11.76
CA LYS A 83 2.96 -0.60 -12.21
C LYS A 83 2.81 -2.06 -11.81
N GLY A 84 2.43 -2.33 -10.55
CA GLY A 84 2.21 -3.69 -10.07
C GLY A 84 1.14 -4.44 -10.84
N ILE A 85 0.03 -3.78 -11.16
CA ILE A 85 -1.06 -4.37 -11.94
C ILE A 85 -0.65 -4.65 -13.39
N ASN A 86 0.04 -3.70 -14.03
CA ASN A 86 0.27 -3.74 -15.48
C ASN A 86 1.62 -4.37 -15.89
N ASN A 87 2.54 -4.57 -14.95
CA ASN A 87 3.87 -5.11 -15.24
C ASN A 87 4.15 -6.35 -14.39
N LYS A 88 3.70 -7.52 -14.87
CA LYS A 88 3.88 -8.81 -14.20
C LYS A 88 5.35 -9.17 -14.00
N SER A 89 6.22 -8.87 -14.96
CA SER A 89 7.65 -9.22 -14.84
C SER A 89 8.34 -8.37 -13.77
N TRP A 90 7.96 -7.10 -13.62
CA TRP A 90 8.42 -6.27 -12.52
C TRP A 90 7.85 -6.73 -11.17
N LEU A 91 6.55 -7.06 -11.13
CA LEU A 91 5.87 -7.50 -9.91
C LEU A 91 6.47 -8.79 -9.34
N GLN A 92 6.89 -9.71 -10.21
CA GLN A 92 7.49 -11.01 -9.83
C GLN A 92 8.96 -10.92 -9.42
N LYS A 93 9.62 -9.76 -9.56
CA LYS A 93 11.01 -9.57 -9.12
C LYS A 93 11.06 -9.35 -7.60
N ASN A 94 12.04 -9.99 -6.96
CA ASN A 94 12.39 -9.79 -5.55
C ASN A 94 11.16 -9.84 -4.63
N GLN A 95 10.85 -8.72 -3.97
CA GLN A 95 9.73 -8.54 -3.07
C GLN A 95 8.71 -7.52 -3.60
N ASN A 96 8.72 -7.25 -4.91
CA ASN A 96 7.84 -6.24 -5.53
C ASN A 96 6.35 -6.59 -5.43
N ILE A 97 6.03 -7.87 -5.21
CA ILE A 97 4.66 -8.34 -4.98
C ILE A 97 3.96 -7.59 -3.81
N TYR A 98 4.71 -7.06 -2.84
CA TYR A 98 4.15 -6.30 -1.69
C TYR A 98 3.96 -4.81 -1.95
N ILE A 99 4.51 -4.29 -3.05
CA ILE A 99 4.50 -2.85 -3.29
C ILE A 99 3.06 -2.31 -3.40
N PRO A 100 2.15 -2.94 -4.16
CA PRO A 100 0.76 -2.47 -4.23
C PRO A 100 0.03 -2.51 -2.88
N TYR A 101 0.33 -3.50 -2.04
CA TYR A 101 -0.18 -3.61 -0.67
C TYR A 101 0.26 -2.40 0.19
N TYR A 102 1.56 -2.12 0.26
CA TYR A 102 2.07 -0.99 1.04
C TYR A 102 1.59 0.35 0.47
N ALA A 103 1.55 0.49 -0.85
CA ALA A 103 1.10 1.72 -1.51
C ALA A 103 -0.36 2.04 -1.16
N ALA A 104 -1.26 1.05 -1.21
CA ALA A 104 -2.65 1.23 -0.80
C ALA A 104 -2.77 1.57 0.70
N HIS A 105 -1.94 0.95 1.54
CA HIS A 105 -1.87 1.26 2.98
C HIS A 105 -1.39 2.68 3.27
N ILE A 106 -0.38 3.17 2.56
CA ILE A 106 0.14 4.53 2.69
C ILE A 106 -0.94 5.55 2.32
N ILE A 107 -1.62 5.33 1.18
CA ILE A 107 -2.74 6.18 0.76
C ILE A 107 -3.81 6.20 1.87
N GLY A 108 -4.27 5.03 2.31
CA GLY A 108 -5.29 4.94 3.36
C GLY A 108 -4.86 5.59 4.68
N SER A 109 -3.60 5.47 5.08
CA SER A 109 -3.12 6.00 6.37
C SER A 109 -3.14 7.52 6.42
N TYR A 110 -2.73 8.21 5.35
CA TYR A 110 -2.81 9.67 5.30
C TYR A 110 -4.25 10.19 5.15
N THR A 111 -5.14 9.45 4.49
CA THR A 111 -6.50 9.93 4.23
C THR A 111 -7.50 9.65 5.35
N MET A 112 -7.15 8.79 6.32
CA MET A 112 -8.11 8.28 7.31
C MET A 112 -8.73 9.35 8.21
N ASN A 113 -7.98 10.40 8.57
CA ASN A 113 -8.42 11.43 9.53
C ASN A 113 -8.20 12.88 9.03
N ASN A 114 -7.86 13.07 7.76
CA ASN A 114 -7.59 14.38 7.19
C ASN A 114 -8.28 14.57 5.83
N VAL A 115 -9.30 15.44 5.79
CA VAL A 115 -10.07 15.74 4.58
C VAL A 115 -9.23 16.43 3.50
N GLU A 116 -8.26 17.29 3.86
CA GLU A 116 -7.39 17.94 2.89
C GLU A 116 -6.51 16.91 2.18
N PHE A 117 -6.04 15.91 2.90
CA PHE A 117 -5.26 14.81 2.34
C PHE A 117 -6.13 13.89 1.48
N ALA A 118 -7.37 13.59 1.90
CA ALA A 118 -8.31 12.82 1.11
C ALA A 118 -8.66 13.51 -0.22
N MET A 119 -8.91 14.83 -0.19
CA MET A 119 -9.13 15.63 -1.40
C MET A 119 -7.90 15.59 -2.31
N LYS A 120 -6.72 15.86 -1.74
CA LYS A 120 -5.47 15.83 -2.50
C LYS A 120 -5.25 14.45 -3.13
N ALA A 121 -5.47 13.37 -2.40
CA ALA A 121 -5.31 12.02 -2.93
C ALA A 121 -6.25 11.75 -4.13
N LEU A 122 -7.50 12.23 -4.08
CA LEU A 122 -8.41 12.15 -5.23
C LEU A 122 -7.90 12.96 -6.43
N ASP A 123 -7.41 14.19 -6.21
CA ASP A 123 -6.83 15.02 -7.27
C ASP A 123 -5.59 14.36 -7.91
N CYS A 124 -4.83 13.60 -7.11
CA CYS A 124 -3.69 12.79 -7.56
C CYS A 124 -4.11 11.49 -8.29
N GLY A 125 -5.42 11.22 -8.44
CA GLY A 125 -5.93 10.09 -9.22
C GLY A 125 -5.82 8.72 -8.53
N VAL A 126 -5.74 8.66 -7.20
CA VAL A 126 -5.56 7.38 -6.47
C VAL A 126 -6.73 6.41 -6.61
N LEU A 127 -7.93 6.90 -6.93
CA LEU A 127 -9.15 6.10 -6.90
C LEU A 127 -9.15 4.97 -7.94
N VAL A 128 -8.72 5.24 -9.17
CA VAL A 128 -8.71 4.24 -10.26
C VAL A 128 -7.76 3.07 -9.94
N PRO A 129 -6.49 3.28 -9.55
CA PRO A 129 -5.61 2.17 -9.15
C PRO A 129 -6.15 1.35 -7.97
N LEU A 130 -6.80 2.00 -6.98
CA LEU A 130 -7.42 1.30 -5.85
C LEU A 130 -8.63 0.45 -6.31
N LEU A 131 -9.45 0.95 -7.23
CA LEU A 131 -10.55 0.18 -7.82
C LEU A 131 -10.03 -1.05 -8.57
N GLU A 132 -8.95 -0.93 -9.32
CA GLU A 132 -8.33 -2.06 -10.00
C GLU A 132 -7.81 -3.12 -9.02
N LEU A 133 -7.20 -2.72 -7.90
CA LEU A 133 -6.89 -3.68 -6.84
C LEU A 133 -8.15 -4.35 -6.30
N LEU A 134 -9.21 -3.59 -6.02
CA LEU A 134 -10.48 -4.11 -5.50
C LEU A 134 -11.17 -5.10 -6.47
N LYS A 135 -11.02 -4.92 -7.78
CA LYS A 135 -11.51 -5.85 -8.82
C LYS A 135 -10.85 -7.24 -8.76
N GLY A 136 -9.75 -7.37 -8.03
CA GLY A 136 -9.00 -8.63 -7.93
C GLY A 136 -7.95 -8.80 -9.01
N GLN A 137 -7.38 -7.69 -9.51
CA GLN A 137 -6.16 -7.74 -10.35
C GLN A 137 -4.96 -8.35 -9.61
N MET A 138 -5.06 -8.42 -8.28
CA MET A 138 -4.11 -9.06 -7.38
C MET A 138 -4.85 -9.94 -6.36
N THR A 139 -4.24 -10.16 -5.19
CA THR A 139 -4.73 -11.11 -4.20
C THR A 139 -5.86 -10.52 -3.37
N TRP A 140 -6.58 -11.37 -2.64
CA TRP A 140 -7.61 -10.94 -1.68
C TRP A 140 -7.05 -10.06 -0.55
N VAL A 141 -5.73 -10.08 -0.32
CA VAL A 141 -5.07 -9.18 0.64
C VAL A 141 -5.10 -7.74 0.12
N GLU A 142 -4.67 -7.49 -1.11
CA GLU A 142 -4.70 -6.15 -1.72
C GLU A 142 -6.14 -5.64 -1.88
N GLN A 143 -7.10 -6.52 -2.21
CA GLN A 143 -8.52 -6.14 -2.29
C GLN A 143 -9.02 -5.51 -0.97
N ARG A 144 -8.66 -6.11 0.18
CA ARG A 144 -9.09 -5.61 1.50
C ARG A 144 -8.45 -4.27 1.86
N VAL A 145 -7.18 -4.08 1.51
CA VAL A 145 -6.50 -2.80 1.74
C VAL A 145 -7.07 -1.73 0.84
N ALA A 146 -7.35 -2.07 -0.42
CA ALA A 146 -7.94 -1.15 -1.39
C ALA A 146 -9.32 -0.65 -0.96
N ILE A 147 -10.24 -1.55 -0.57
CA ILE A 147 -11.56 -1.11 -0.08
C ILE A 147 -11.47 -0.28 1.20
N ARG A 148 -10.51 -0.58 2.09
CA ARG A 148 -10.26 0.25 3.28
C ARG A 148 -9.81 1.66 2.90
N ALA A 149 -8.85 1.79 1.99
CA ALA A 149 -8.38 3.08 1.50
C ALA A 149 -9.50 3.87 0.79
N ILE A 150 -10.31 3.20 -0.04
CA ILE A 150 -11.50 3.80 -0.68
C ILE A 150 -12.50 4.26 0.39
N GLY A 151 -12.72 3.45 1.43
CA GLY A 151 -13.57 3.81 2.57
C GLY A 151 -13.10 5.11 3.23
N HIS A 152 -11.81 5.25 3.51
CA HIS A 152 -11.24 6.49 4.06
C HIS A 152 -11.40 7.70 3.12
N LEU A 153 -11.40 7.50 1.80
CA LEU A 153 -11.74 8.57 0.84
C LEU A 153 -13.25 8.88 0.86
N ALA A 154 -14.11 7.91 1.16
CA ALA A 154 -15.55 8.07 1.11
C ALA A 154 -16.17 8.71 2.36
N ILE A 155 -15.45 8.78 3.50
CA ILE A 155 -16.04 9.26 4.77
C ILE A 155 -16.33 10.77 4.80
N TYR A 156 -15.71 11.56 3.92
CA TYR A 156 -15.91 13.01 3.91
C TYR A 156 -16.87 13.43 2.80
N GLU A 157 -17.78 14.35 3.12
CA GLU A 157 -18.73 14.92 2.16
C GLU A 157 -18.03 15.50 0.91
N LYS A 158 -16.88 16.16 1.10
CA LYS A 158 -16.10 16.79 0.03
C LYS A 158 -15.52 15.80 -0.97
N THR A 159 -15.21 14.58 -0.53
CA THR A 159 -14.57 13.54 -1.36
C THR A 159 -15.57 12.47 -1.79
N PHE A 160 -16.67 12.31 -1.06
CA PHE A 160 -17.72 11.33 -1.35
C PHE A 160 -18.26 11.46 -2.78
N LYS A 161 -18.49 12.68 -3.27
CA LYS A 161 -18.97 12.90 -4.65
C LYS A 161 -18.04 12.29 -5.71
N GLY A 162 -16.73 12.36 -5.51
CA GLY A 162 -15.76 11.75 -6.43
C GLY A 162 -15.74 10.22 -6.35
N VAL A 163 -15.94 9.67 -5.15
CA VAL A 163 -16.03 8.22 -4.94
C VAL A 163 -17.35 7.64 -5.46
N ALA A 164 -18.46 8.36 -5.27
CA ALA A 164 -19.81 7.94 -5.62
C ALA A 164 -20.02 7.73 -7.14
N ILE A 165 -19.14 8.30 -7.98
CA ILE A 165 -19.09 8.00 -9.42
C ILE A 165 -18.98 6.49 -9.68
N TYR A 166 -18.34 5.75 -8.76
CA TYR A 166 -18.13 4.30 -8.84
C TYR A 166 -18.96 3.52 -7.82
N GLU A 167 -20.04 4.10 -7.27
CA GLU A 167 -20.77 3.52 -6.13
C GLU A 167 -21.27 2.09 -6.39
N GLU A 168 -21.88 1.84 -7.55
CA GLU A 168 -22.46 0.54 -7.88
C GLU A 168 -21.37 -0.53 -7.95
N GLU A 169 -20.24 -0.20 -8.59
CA GLU A 169 -19.09 -1.08 -8.72
C GLU A 169 -18.44 -1.35 -7.35
N ILE A 170 -18.21 -0.31 -6.55
CA ILE A 170 -17.62 -0.44 -5.21
C ILE A 170 -18.50 -1.32 -4.32
N VAL A 171 -19.80 -1.06 -4.27
CA VAL A 171 -20.75 -1.82 -3.45
C VAL A 171 -20.78 -3.28 -3.88
N LYS A 172 -20.88 -3.55 -5.18
CA LYS A 172 -20.87 -4.91 -5.72
C LYS A 172 -19.59 -5.67 -5.36
N LEU A 173 -18.43 -5.04 -5.52
CA LEU A 173 -17.13 -5.65 -5.20
C LEU A 173 -16.97 -5.87 -3.69
N ALA A 174 -17.37 -4.90 -2.87
CA ALA A 174 -17.33 -5.01 -1.41
C ALA A 174 -18.26 -6.11 -0.89
N MET A 175 -19.48 -6.21 -1.41
CA MET A 175 -20.42 -7.28 -1.08
C MET A 175 -19.85 -8.65 -1.46
N LYS A 176 -19.29 -8.78 -2.67
CA LYS A 176 -18.64 -10.02 -3.11
C LYS A 176 -17.52 -10.40 -2.13
N LEU A 177 -16.59 -9.48 -1.87
CA LEU A 177 -15.46 -9.71 -0.96
C LEU A 177 -15.91 -10.12 0.46
N ALA A 178 -16.93 -9.45 1.00
CA ALA A 178 -17.47 -9.77 2.32
C ALA A 178 -18.17 -11.14 2.35
N SER A 179 -18.97 -11.46 1.32
CA SER A 179 -19.73 -12.71 1.24
C SER A 179 -18.86 -13.94 0.99
N THR A 180 -17.71 -13.80 0.32
CA THR A 180 -16.83 -14.92 -0.02
C THR A 180 -15.65 -15.07 0.94
N CYS A 181 -15.46 -14.16 1.91
CA CYS A 181 -14.25 -14.12 2.74
C CYS A 181 -14.00 -15.43 3.51
N LEU A 182 -15.03 -16.05 4.08
CA LEU A 182 -14.92 -17.31 4.81
C LEU A 182 -14.55 -18.47 3.89
N GLU A 183 -15.14 -18.51 2.69
CA GLU A 183 -14.84 -19.54 1.71
C GLU A 183 -13.40 -19.43 1.21
N VAL A 184 -12.93 -18.21 0.91
CA VAL A 184 -11.54 -17.95 0.52
C VAL A 184 -10.58 -18.37 1.63
N VAL A 185 -10.83 -17.94 2.87
CA VAL A 185 -9.99 -18.34 4.01
C VAL A 185 -10.00 -19.86 4.20
N TYR A 186 -11.15 -20.51 4.05
CA TYR A 186 -11.21 -21.97 4.14
C TYR A 186 -10.38 -22.62 3.05
N LYS A 187 -10.56 -22.25 1.77
CA LYS A 187 -9.86 -22.89 0.63
C LYS A 187 -8.35 -22.65 0.66
N GLU A 188 -7.93 -21.41 0.90
CA GLU A 188 -6.52 -21.02 0.86
C GLU A 188 -5.74 -21.47 2.11
N PHE A 189 -6.42 -21.74 3.23
CA PHE A 189 -5.78 -22.09 4.50
C PHE A 189 -6.19 -23.46 5.02
N VAL A 190 -7.43 -23.60 5.46
CA VAL A 190 -7.88 -24.77 6.23
C VAL A 190 -7.98 -26.02 5.34
N GLY A 191 -8.48 -25.85 4.12
CA GLY A 191 -8.76 -26.89 3.13
C GLY A 191 -7.52 -27.38 2.37
N VAL A 192 -6.35 -26.76 2.56
CA VAL A 192 -5.09 -27.22 1.98
C VAL A 192 -4.68 -28.55 2.65
N LYS A 193 -4.88 -29.65 1.93
CA LYS A 193 -4.63 -31.02 2.44
C LYS A 193 -3.15 -31.30 2.68
N ASP A 194 -2.27 -30.73 1.86
CA ASP A 194 -0.83 -30.86 2.03
C ASP A 194 -0.37 -30.01 3.22
N LEU A 195 -0.03 -30.70 4.31
CA LEU A 195 0.42 -30.07 5.56
C LEU A 195 1.69 -29.23 5.37
N ASN A 196 2.61 -29.62 4.50
CA ASN A 196 3.85 -28.89 4.25
C ASN A 196 3.57 -27.59 3.49
N VAL A 197 2.68 -27.65 2.48
CA VAL A 197 2.24 -26.45 1.74
C VAL A 197 1.50 -25.49 2.68
N ARG A 198 0.59 -26.01 3.49
CA ARG A 198 -0.17 -25.21 4.46
C ARG A 198 0.75 -24.54 5.49
N LEU A 199 1.66 -25.29 6.11
CA LEU A 199 2.60 -24.73 7.10
C LEU A 199 3.53 -23.69 6.46
N LYS A 200 4.05 -23.97 5.27
CA LYS A 200 4.87 -23.01 4.53
C LYS A 200 4.08 -21.75 4.22
N TYR A 201 2.83 -21.87 3.78
CA TYR A 201 1.96 -20.72 3.54
C TYR A 201 1.71 -19.90 4.82
N HIS A 202 1.44 -20.54 5.96
CA HIS A 202 1.29 -19.83 7.22
C HIS A 202 2.56 -19.11 7.65
N CYS A 203 3.72 -19.77 7.54
CA CYS A 203 5.02 -19.14 7.81
C CYS A 203 5.24 -17.96 6.86
N ASP A 204 5.02 -18.15 5.55
CA ASP A 204 5.19 -17.15 4.52
C ASP A 204 4.24 -15.96 4.72
N LEU A 205 2.97 -16.19 5.10
CA LEU A 205 2.00 -15.14 5.42
C LEU A 205 2.42 -14.36 6.67
N LEU A 206 2.78 -15.06 7.76
CA LEU A 206 3.12 -14.45 9.04
C LEU A 206 4.48 -13.72 9.04
N THR A 207 5.42 -14.19 8.24
CA THR A 207 6.79 -13.61 8.20
C THR A 207 7.02 -12.68 7.03
N ARG A 208 6.25 -12.81 5.94
CA ARG A 208 6.56 -12.14 4.67
C ARG A 208 5.33 -11.72 3.86
N GLY A 209 4.10 -12.12 4.22
CA GLY A 209 2.92 -11.94 3.37
C GLY A 209 2.94 -12.76 2.06
N VAL A 210 3.81 -13.76 1.89
CA VAL A 210 4.01 -14.43 0.58
C VAL A 210 2.92 -15.45 0.30
N ARG A 211 2.51 -15.49 -0.97
CA ARG A 211 1.65 -16.49 -1.66
C ARG A 211 0.14 -16.25 -1.55
N GLY A 212 -0.33 -15.18 -2.15
CA GLY A 212 -1.69 -15.13 -2.71
C GLY A 212 -1.63 -15.22 -4.23
N VAL A 213 -1.15 -16.32 -4.82
CA VAL A 213 -1.30 -16.55 -6.26
C VAL A 213 -1.91 -17.91 -6.46
#